data_AF-A0A8H9QXZ7-F1
#
_entry.id   AF-A0A8H9QXZ7-F1
#
_cell.length_a   1.000
_cell.length_b   1.000
_cell.length_c   1.000
_cell.angle_alpha   90.00
_cell.angle_beta   90.00
_cell.angle_gamma   90.00
#
_symmetry.space_group_name_H-M   'P 1'
#
loop_
_entity.id
_entity.type
_entity.pdbx_description
1 polymer ?
#
loop_
_entity_poly.entity_id
_entity_poly.type
_entity_poly.pdbx_seq_one_letter_code
_entity_poly.pdbx_strand_id
1 'polypeptide(L)' 'MKLTDIKTLREVSLENNIALTTLISRIESRKLIDGVDYRKLGKGQSIILSPSGVKKILLKPSK' A
#
# COMPACT_ATOMS: atom_id res chain seq x y z
N MET A 1 1.25 0.55 -17.11
CA MET A 1 1.79 -0.03 -15.86
C MET A 1 2.56 -1.29 -16.21
N LYS A 2 3.84 -1.41 -15.86
CA LYS A 2 4.52 -2.71 -15.90
C LYS A 2 4.07 -3.51 -14.67
N LEU A 3 3.70 -4.77 -14.86
CA LEU A 3 3.26 -5.68 -13.78
C LEU A 3 4.36 -5.90 -12.71
N THR A 4 5.62 -5.65 -13.06
CA THR A 4 6.80 -5.85 -12.21
C THR A 4 6.89 -4.92 -11.00
N ASP A 5 6.14 -3.82 -10.99
CA ASP A 5 6.26 -2.80 -9.92
C ASP A 5 5.06 -2.80 -8.95
N ILE A 6 4.14 -3.77 -9.09
CA ILE A 6 3.01 -3.96 -8.18
C ILE A 6 3.50 -4.77 -6.99
N LYS A 7 3.28 -4.26 -5.77
CA LYS A 7 3.65 -4.97 -4.53
C LYS A 7 2.43 -5.22 -3.67
N THR A 8 2.39 -6.36 -2.99
CA THR A 8 1.40 -6.61 -1.95
C THR A 8 1.71 -5.78 -0.70
N LEU A 9 0.68 -5.48 0.08
CA LEU A 9 0.83 -4.83 1.39
C LEU A 9 1.76 -5.63 2.32
N ARG A 10 1.79 -6.95 2.17
CA ARG A 10 2.66 -7.86 2.93
C ARG A 10 4.12 -7.72 2.52
N GLU A 11 4.42 -7.62 1.24
CA GLU A 11 5.78 -7.34 0.76
C GLU A 11 6.27 -5.98 1.26
N VAL A 12 5.44 -4.94 1.12
CA VAL A 12 5.78 -3.59 1.63
C VAL A 12 6.02 -3.61 3.14
N SER A 13 5.23 -4.37 3.89
CA SER A 13 5.38 -4.58 5.34
C SER A 13 6.74 -5.19 5.69
N LEU A 14 7.12 -6.28 5.01
CA LEU A 14 8.37 -6.98 5.24
C LEU A 14 9.58 -6.12 4.84
N GLU A 15 9.55 -5.52 3.65
CA GLU A 15 10.66 -4.72 3.11
C GLU A 15 10.96 -3.47 3.94
N ASN A 16 9.92 -2.84 4.51
CA ASN A 16 10.07 -1.59 5.25
C ASN A 16 10.01 -1.78 6.77
N ASN A 17 9.88 -3.02 7.24
CA ASN A 17 9.69 -3.37 8.64
C ASN A 17 8.54 -2.58 9.30
N ILE A 18 7.41 -2.47 8.61
CA ILE A 18 6.21 -1.74 9.08
C ILE A 18 5.09 -2.74 9.33
N ALA A 19 4.45 -2.66 10.50
CA ALA A 19 3.31 -3.52 10.80
C ALA A 19 2.20 -3.39 9.75
N LEU A 20 1.62 -4.52 9.34
CA LEU A 20 0.58 -4.57 8.32
C LEU A 20 -0.63 -3.72 8.71
N THR A 21 -1.00 -3.74 9.99
CA THR A 21 -2.05 -2.89 10.59
C THR A 21 -1.78 -1.40 10.43
N THR A 22 -0.52 -0.97 10.57
CA THR A 22 -0.11 0.42 10.34
C THR A 22 -0.26 0.78 8.87
N LEU A 23 0.14 -0.10 7.95
CA LEU A 23 -0.05 0.14 6.52
C LEU A 23 -1.55 0.22 6.18
N ILE A 24 -2.39 -0.66 6.71
CA ILE A 24 -3.86 -0.58 6.54
C ILE A 24 -4.39 0.79 6.98
N SER A 25 -4.04 1.24 8.18
CA SER A 25 -4.45 2.57 8.68
C SER A 25 -3.92 3.72 7.81
N ARG A 26 -2.74 3.56 7.17
CA ARG A 26 -2.19 4.56 6.24
C ARG A 26 -2.92 4.61 4.90
N ILE A 27 -3.51 3.52 4.44
CA ILE A 27 -4.35 3.54 3.24
C ILE A 27 -5.51 4.53 3.45
N GLU A 28 -6.16 4.45 4.61
CA GLU A 28 -7.28 5.32 4.97
C GLU A 28 -6.83 6.75 5.29
N SER A 29 -5.84 6.91 6.18
CA SER A 29 -5.40 8.25 6.64
C SER A 29 -4.69 9.07 5.56
N ARG A 30 -4.13 8.45 4.52
CA ARG A 30 -3.44 9.15 3.42
C ARG A 30 -4.25 9.29 2.15
N LYS A 31 -5.55 8.97 2.21
CA LYS A 31 -6.48 9.14 1.08
C LYS A 31 -5.96 8.45 -0.20
N LEU A 32 -5.42 7.23 -0.07
CA LEU A 32 -5.07 6.44 -1.24
C LEU A 32 -6.36 6.08 -2.00
N ILE A 33 -6.29 6.05 -3.33
CA ILE A 33 -7.45 5.80 -4.20
C ILE A 33 -7.49 4.33 -4.61
N ASP A 34 -8.62 3.65 -4.37
CA ASP A 34 -8.84 2.27 -4.86
C ASP A 34 -8.94 2.25 -6.39
N GLY A 35 -8.27 1.28 -7.02
CA GLY A 35 -8.14 1.16 -8.47
C GLY A 35 -7.01 2.01 -9.07
N VAL A 36 -6.41 2.94 -8.31
CA VAL A 36 -5.28 3.78 -8.75
C VAL A 36 -4.05 3.52 -7.92
N ASP A 37 -4.12 3.80 -6.61
CA ASP A 37 -3.00 3.66 -5.69
C ASP A 37 -2.91 2.24 -5.13
N TYR A 38 -4.06 1.65 -4.81
CA TYR A 38 -4.15 0.28 -4.32
C TYR A 38 -5.36 -0.43 -4.93
N ARG A 39 -5.41 -1.76 -4.80
CA ARG A 39 -6.61 -2.54 -5.14
C ARG A 39 -6.77 -3.69 -4.16
N LYS A 40 -8.01 -3.88 -3.70
CA LYS A 40 -8.39 -5.07 -2.93
C LYS A 40 -8.67 -6.24 -3.89
N LEU A 41 -8.03 -7.39 -3.67
CA LEU A 41 -8.24 -8.57 -4.51
C LEU A 41 -9.54 -9.33 -4.18
N GLY A 42 -10.18 -9.04 -3.04
CA GLY A 42 -11.43 -9.66 -2.62
C GLY A 42 -11.65 -9.55 -1.12
N LYS A 43 -12.79 -10.05 -0.63
CA LYS A 43 -13.12 -10.07 0.80
C LYS A 43 -12.16 -11.02 1.53
N GLY A 44 -11.34 -10.49 2.44
CA GLY A 44 -10.32 -11.25 3.16
C GLY A 44 -9.03 -11.54 2.37
N GLN A 45 -8.87 -10.97 1.17
CA GLN A 45 -7.66 -11.15 0.38
C GLN A 45 -6.65 -10.00 0.57
N SER A 46 -5.41 -10.25 0.13
CA SER A 46 -4.32 -9.29 0.15
C SER A 46 -4.65 -8.01 -0.64
N ILE A 47 -4.16 -6.88 -0.14
CA ILE A 47 -4.19 -5.61 -0.84
C ILE A 47 -2.93 -5.52 -1.70
N ILE A 48 -3.09 -5.17 -2.97
CA ILE A 48 -1.97 -4.82 -3.85
C ILE A 48 -1.85 -3.30 -3.97
N LEU A 49 -0.63 -2.83 -4.07
CA LEU A 49 -0.25 -1.42 -4.21
C LEU A 49 0.41 -1.23 -5.56
N SER A 50 -0.02 -0.17 -6.24
CA SER A 50 0.71 0.38 -7.37
C SER A 50 2.00 1.05 -6.90
N PRO A 51 2.94 1.38 -7.81
CA PRO A 51 4.17 2.08 -7.46
C PRO A 51 3.90 3.44 -6.79
N SER A 52 2.86 4.15 -7.24
CA SER A 52 2.44 5.41 -6.62
C SER A 52 1.84 5.19 -5.23
N GLY A 53 1.05 4.13 -5.05
CA GLY A 53 0.51 3.74 -3.74
C GLY A 53 1.61 3.42 -2.74
N VAL A 54 2.64 2.68 -3.15
CA VAL A 54 3.82 2.39 -2.30
C VAL A 54 4.53 3.69 -1.89
N LYS A 55 4.75 4.63 -2.81
CA LYS A 55 5.35 5.93 -2.45
C LYS A 55 4.47 6.69 -1.45
N LYS A 56 3.16 6.77 -1.73
CA LYS A 56 2.20 7.49 -0.88
C LYS A 56 2.09 6.91 0.52
N ILE A 57 2.09 5.58 0.68
CA ILE A 57 1.94 4.92 1.98
C ILE A 57 3.22 4.98 2.83
N LEU A 58 4.38 5.19 2.20
CA LEU A 58 5.69 5.27 2.86
C LEU A 58 6.18 6.69 3.15
N LEU A 59 5.65 7.73 2.49
CA LEU A 59 6.00 9.15 2.75
C LEU A 59 6.00 9.47 4.26
N LYS A 60 7.09 9.89 4.90
CA LYS A 60 6.97 10.29 6.32
C LYS A 60 6.09 11.55 6.41
N PRO A 61 5.21 11.71 7.43
CA PRO A 61 4.57 12.98 7.65
C PRO A 61 5.67 14.03 7.83
N SER A 62 5.66 15.08 7.01
CA SER A 62 6.54 16.22 7.22
C SER A 62 6.21 16.82 8.59
N LYS A 63 7.23 16.93 9.43
CA LYS A 63 7.15 17.49 10.78
C LYS A 63 6.81 18.97 10.74
#